data_AF-E1YIP8-F1
#
_entry.id   AF-E1YIP8-F1
#
_cell.length_a   1.000
_cell.length_b   1.000
_cell.length_c   1.000
_cell.angle_alpha   90.00
_cell.angle_beta   90.00
_cell.angle_gamma   90.00
#
_symmetry.space_group_name_H-M   'P 1'
#
loop_
_entity.id
_entity.type
_entity.pdbx_description
1 polymer ?
#
loop_
_entity_poly.entity_id
_entity_poly.type
_entity_poly.pdbx_seq_one_letter_code
_entity_poly.pdbx_strand_id
1 'polypeptide(L)' 'MELWNKDIESKFFAESVKFATPEQLFYVTDKNRYLAYWPKGYDGKKAPSKAETH' A
#
# COMPACT_ATOMS: atom_id res chain seq x y z
N MET A 1 19.20 7.96 13.82
CA MET A 1 17.84 7.84 13.25
C MET A 1 17.92 8.38 11.84
N GLU A 2 17.85 7.52 10.84
CA GLU A 2 17.78 7.95 9.45
C GLU A 2 16.32 8.32 9.13
N LEU A 3 16.12 9.53 8.63
CA LEU A 3 14.82 10.00 8.16
C LEU A 3 14.48 9.27 6.86
N TRP A 4 13.20 8.95 6.65
CA TRP A 4 12.74 8.31 5.41
C TRP A 4 13.20 9.11 4.18
N ASN A 5 14.08 8.53 3.38
CA ASN A 5 14.60 9.12 2.15
C ASN A 5 14.50 8.12 0.99
N LYS A 6 14.66 8.63 -0.22
CA LYS A 6 14.46 7.87 -1.47
C LYS A 6 15.32 6.60 -1.59
N ASP A 7 16.51 6.59 -1.00
CA ASP A 7 17.40 5.41 -0.99
C ASP A 7 16.86 4.31 -0.05
N ILE A 8 16.45 4.71 1.16
CA ILE A 8 15.85 3.81 2.16
C ILE A 8 14.53 3.25 1.63
N GLU A 9 13.69 4.10 1.03
CA GLU A 9 12.43 3.70 0.41
C GLU A 9 12.66 2.63 -0.68
N SER A 10 13.63 2.87 -1.58
CA SER A 10 13.95 1.94 -2.66
C SER A 10 14.46 0.59 -2.14
N LYS A 11 15.38 0.60 -1.17
CA LYS A 11 15.86 -0.64 -0.52
C LYS A 11 14.75 -1.37 0.21
N PHE A 12 13.93 -0.65 0.97
CA PHE A 12 12.81 -1.23 1.70
C PHE A 12 11.85 -1.96 0.76
N PHE A 13 11.43 -1.34 -0.34
CA PHE A 13 10.54 -1.99 -1.30
C PHE A 13 11.22 -3.16 -2.03
N ALA A 14 12.51 -3.03 -2.38
CA ALA A 14 13.27 -4.08 -3.06
C ALA A 14 13.54 -5.32 -2.17
N GLU A 15 13.66 -5.14 -0.85
CA GLU A 15 13.72 -6.24 0.11
C GLU A 15 12.32 -6.80 0.39
N SER A 16 11.33 -5.92 0.52
CA SER A 16 9.96 -6.31 0.85
C SER A 16 9.31 -7.18 -0.23
N VAL A 17 9.58 -6.92 -1.51
CA VAL A 17 9.09 -7.75 -2.62
C VAL A 17 9.65 -9.18 -2.62
N LYS A 18 10.75 -9.45 -1.90
CA LYS A 18 11.32 -10.82 -1.80
C LYS A 18 10.50 -11.73 -0.89
N PHE A 19 9.78 -11.16 0.07
CA PHE A 19 9.01 -11.92 1.05
C PHE A 19 7.51 -11.63 1.03
N ALA A 20 7.08 -10.55 0.39
CA ALA A 20 5.68 -10.17 0.25
C ALA A 20 5.33 -9.89 -1.21
N THR A 21 4.10 -10.22 -1.60
CA THR A 21 3.60 -9.96 -2.94
C THR A 21 3.30 -8.47 -3.13
N PRO A 22 3.37 -7.94 -4.37
CA PRO A 22 3.05 -6.54 -4.65
C PRO A 22 1.65 -6.14 -4.17
N GLU A 23 0.69 -7.06 -4.11
CA GLU A 23 -0.66 -6.81 -3.58
C GLU A 23 -0.70 -6.58 -2.06
N GLN A 24 0.29 -7.10 -1.32
CA GLN A 24 0.47 -6.89 0.12
C GLN A 24 1.32 -5.66 0.41
N LEU A 25 2.27 -5.33 -0.47
CA LEU A 25 3.09 -4.13 -0.37
C LEU A 25 2.34 -2.86 -0.74
N PHE A 26 1.53 -2.93 -1.79
CA PHE A 26 0.91 -1.79 -2.43
C PHE A 26 -0.60 -1.85 -2.29
N TYR A 27 -1.21 -0.70 -2.09
CA TYR A 27 -2.66 -0.58 -2.17
C TYR A 27 -3.08 -0.71 -3.63
N VAL A 28 -3.88 -1.72 -3.93
CA VAL A 28 -4.50 -1.88 -5.25
C VAL A 28 -5.80 -1.06 -5.26
N THR A 29 -5.87 -0.09 -6.16
CA THR A 29 -7.11 0.65 -6.42
C THR A 29 -8.01 -0.12 -7.39
N ASP A 30 -9.30 0.17 -7.38
CA ASP A 30 -10.31 -0.39 -8.32
C ASP A 30 -9.93 -0.23 -9.81
N LYS A 31 -9.04 0.73 -10.12
CA LYS A 31 -8.47 0.95 -11.46
C LYS A 31 -7.20 0.14 -11.74
N ASN A 32 -6.95 -0.92 -10.97
CA ASN A 32 -5.78 -1.78 -11.05
C ASN A 32 -4.44 -1.03 -10.96
N ARG A 33 -4.42 0.09 -10.22
CA ARG A 33 -3.19 0.86 -9.95
C ARG A 33 -2.65 0.51 -8.57
N TYR A 34 -1.34 0.30 -8.51
CA TYR A 34 -0.59 0.05 -7.28
C TYR A 34 -0.12 1.38 -6.68
N LEU A 35 -0.48 1.62 -5.42
CA LEU A 35 -0.08 2.81 -4.68
C LEU A 35 0.77 2.41 -3.47
N ALA A 36 2.00 2.94 -3.40
CA ALA A 36 2.90 2.75 -2.26
C ALA A 36 2.41 3.45 -0.98
N TYR A 37 1.58 4.48 -1.15
CA TYR A 37 0.99 5.26 -0.08
C TYR A 37 -0.45 5.57 -0.44
N TRP A 38 -1.36 5.35 0.52
CA TRP A 38 -2.75 5.74 0.35
C TRP A 38 -2.86 7.27 0.35
N PRO A 39 -3.40 7.90 -0.71
CA PRO A 39 -3.55 9.35 -0.73
C PRO A 39 -4.54 9.77 0.37
N LYS A 40 -4.12 10.64 1.29
CA LYS A 40 -5.04 11.32 2.22
C LYS A 40 -5.99 12.19 1.40
N GLY A 41 -7.21 11.69 1.16
CA GLY A 41 -8.23 12.35 0.32
C GLY A 41 -8.65 11.56 -0.92
N TYR A 42 -8.17 10.31 -1.11
CA TYR A 42 -8.70 9.46 -2.17
C TYR A 42 -10.15 9.03 -1.85
N ASP A 43 -11.09 9.68 -2.53
CA ASP A 43 -12.55 9.42 -2.51
C ASP A 43 -12.93 8.15 -3.32
N GLY A 44 -12.01 7.20 -3.45
CA GLY A 44 -12.33 5.88 -3.98
C GLY A 44 -13.07 5.12 -2.88
N LYS A 45 -14.34 4.76 -3.11
CA LYS A 45 -15.17 3.97 -2.18
C LYS A 45 -14.31 2.91 -1.51
N LYS A 46 -14.05 3.08 -0.20
CA LYS A 46 -13.61 1.98 0.65
C LYS A 46 -14.71 0.94 0.54
N ALA A 47 -14.48 -0.17 -0.15
CA ALA A 47 -15.33 -1.33 0.05
C ALA A 47 -15.22 -1.63 1.54
N PRO A 48 -16.30 -1.48 2.34
CA PRO A 48 -16.23 -1.80 3.74
C PRO A 48 -15.82 -3.27 3.82
N SER A 49 -14.72 -3.54 4.51
CA SER A 49 -14.44 -4.87 5.03
C SER A 49 -15.72 -5.35 5.70
N LYS A 50 -16.26 -6.43 5.13
CA LYS A 50 -17.49 -7.13 5.47
C LYS A 50 -18.09 -6.76 6.83
N ALA A 51 -19.31 -6.24 6.79
CA ALA A 51 -20.15 -6.02 7.96
C ALA A 51 -20.27 -7.30 8.79
N GLU A 52 -19.82 -7.26 10.04
CA GLU A 52 -20.34 -8.13 11.09
C GLU A 52 -21.62 -7.46 11.62
N THR A 53 -22.76 -7.98 11.17
CA THR A 53 -24.03 -7.87 11.88
C THR A 53 -24.12 -9.08 12.80
N HIS A 54 -24.11 -8.86 14.11
CA HIS A 54 -24.85 -9.70 15.05
C HIS A 54 -25.20 -8.94 16.33
#